data_AF-A0A4Y9J076-F1
#
_entry.id   AF-A0A4Y9J076-F1
#
_cell.length_a   1.000
_cell.length_b   1.000
_cell.length_c   1.000
_cell.angle_alpha   90.00
_cell.angle_beta   90.00
_cell.angle_gamma   90.00
#
_symmetry.space_group_name_H-M   'P 1'
#
loop_
_entity.id
_entity.type
_entity.pdbx_description
1 polymer ?
#
loop_
_entity_poly.entity_id
_entity_poly.type
_entity_poly.pdbx_seq_one_letter_code
_entity_poly.pdbx_strand_id
1 'polypeptide(L)'
;MSNRAFIISCLLTAATYTQAQKVEPIKYGNFENWVTRNIPESKIIGGNTRQVYEIAPNAVINSTEAYHNMGGSPWATSNVVANVMGIVKASNTVFPDKNPAGGRCCKLCTMIEEVKVLGMVNLKVLVAGSIYLGYNIEPIRNTSSPYSKMEMGIPFTGRPKALRYDYRLEIPKGVQRIRATGTSSKPLPGADNAEVYILLQRRWEDADGNIYAKRVGTGRERYSRSTSGWVSRHDLPVYYGDMSTHKDYKDYMGLIPASRSYYAKNSKGKMVPVKEVGWDSPDATPTHLLVMASSGCGVAYEGTPGMTLWIDNIELVY
;
A
#
# COMPACT_ATOMS: atom_id res chain seq x y z
N MET A 1 24.00 -56.39 56.48
CA MET A 1 23.20 -55.25 56.98
C MET A 1 24.01 -53.96 56.80
N SER A 2 23.35 -52.87 56.36
CA SER A 2 23.88 -51.50 56.12
C SER A 2 24.72 -51.33 54.83
N ASN A 3 24.25 -50.83 53.67
CA ASN A 3 23.49 -49.63 53.24
C ASN A 3 24.22 -48.28 53.34
N ARG A 4 24.61 -47.70 52.19
CA ARG A 4 24.33 -46.32 51.68
C ARG A 4 25.38 -45.91 50.61
N ALA A 5 25.05 -45.96 49.32
CA ALA A 5 24.34 -44.96 48.51
C ALA A 5 25.29 -43.95 47.84
N PHE A 6 25.71 -44.24 46.60
CA PHE A 6 26.30 -43.28 45.67
C PHE A 6 25.16 -42.69 44.82
N ILE A 7 24.85 -41.41 45.02
CA ILE A 7 23.88 -40.68 44.18
C ILE A 7 24.64 -40.12 42.99
N ILE A 8 24.44 -40.69 41.80
CA ILE A 8 24.86 -40.10 40.53
C ILE A 8 23.77 -39.11 40.13
N SER A 9 24.07 -37.81 40.23
CA SER A 9 23.20 -36.74 39.74
C SER A 9 23.35 -36.63 38.22
N CYS A 10 22.38 -37.16 37.47
CA CYS A 10 22.25 -36.91 36.04
C CYS A 10 21.67 -35.51 35.83
N LEU A 11 22.53 -34.55 35.51
CA LEU A 11 22.13 -33.24 34.96
C LEU A 11 21.57 -33.45 33.53
N LEU A 12 20.25 -33.58 33.42
CA LEU A 12 19.54 -33.41 32.15
C LEU A 12 19.54 -31.91 31.79
N THR A 13 20.49 -31.49 30.96
CA THR A 13 20.40 -30.21 30.25
C THR A 13 19.29 -30.30 29.21
N ALA A 14 18.10 -29.80 29.55
CA ALA A 14 17.04 -29.55 28.58
C ALA A 14 17.52 -28.47 27.60
N ALA A 15 17.92 -28.86 26.39
CA ALA A 15 18.19 -27.92 25.31
C ALA A 15 16.88 -27.25 24.91
N THR A 16 16.69 -25.99 25.31
CA THR A 16 15.61 -25.15 24.82
C THR A 16 15.93 -24.78 23.37
N TYR A 17 15.18 -25.33 22.42
CA TYR A 17 15.22 -24.88 21.03
C TYR A 17 14.58 -23.49 20.96
N THR A 18 15.40 -22.44 21.02
CA THR A 18 14.96 -21.09 20.64
C THR A 18 14.84 -21.04 19.12
N GLN A 19 13.64 -21.23 18.59
CA GLN A 19 13.39 -21.03 17.17
C GLN A 19 13.47 -19.50 16.89
N ALA A 20 14.51 -19.07 16.19
CA ALA A 20 14.67 -17.67 15.81
C ALA A 20 13.52 -17.24 14.89
N GLN A 21 12.87 -16.12 15.21
CA GLN A 21 11.84 -15.51 14.37
C GLN A 21 12.46 -15.14 13.02
N LYS A 22 11.92 -15.66 11.91
CA LYS A 22 12.41 -15.35 10.57
C LYS A 22 11.77 -14.04 10.11
N VAL A 23 12.59 -13.10 9.68
CA VAL A 23 12.15 -11.82 9.12
C VAL A 23 12.69 -11.71 7.69
N GLU A 24 11.80 -11.43 6.74
CA GLU A 24 12.11 -11.30 5.31
C GLU A 24 11.73 -9.91 4.81
N PRO A 25 12.69 -9.06 4.44
CA PRO A 25 12.39 -7.76 3.85
C PRO A 25 11.67 -7.89 2.51
N ILE A 26 10.67 -7.03 2.27
CA ILE A 26 10.16 -6.85 0.92
C ILE A 26 11.18 -6.02 0.15
N LYS A 27 11.54 -6.44 -1.07
CA LYS A 27 12.57 -5.76 -1.87
C LYS A 27 12.25 -4.26 -2.03
N TYR A 28 13.24 -3.40 -1.75
CA TYR A 28 13.11 -1.93 -1.68
C TYR A 28 12.11 -1.39 -0.63
N GLY A 29 11.63 -2.23 0.29
CA GLY A 29 10.74 -1.85 1.39
C GLY A 29 11.43 -1.07 2.52
N ASN A 30 12.76 -0.91 2.47
CA ASN A 30 13.53 0.02 3.30
C ASN A 30 13.64 1.43 2.69
N PHE A 31 13.02 1.64 1.52
CA PHE A 31 12.92 2.94 0.83
C PHE A 31 14.23 3.74 0.68
N GLU A 32 15.35 3.04 0.56
CA GLU A 32 16.66 3.63 0.30
C GLU A 32 16.94 3.85 -1.18
N ASN A 33 16.07 3.42 -2.08
CA ASN A 33 16.25 3.53 -3.53
C ASN A 33 15.00 4.09 -4.20
N TRP A 34 15.22 5.07 -5.09
CA TRP A 34 14.16 5.79 -5.76
C TRP A 34 14.52 6.12 -7.20
N VAL A 35 13.57 5.90 -8.10
CA VAL A 35 13.61 6.50 -9.44
C VAL A 35 12.97 7.88 -9.35
N THR A 36 13.71 8.91 -9.74
CA THR A 36 13.18 10.28 -9.91
C THR A 36 12.84 10.49 -11.38
N ARG A 37 11.57 10.76 -11.68
CA ARG A 37 11.10 11.06 -13.04
C ARG A 37 10.81 12.55 -13.16
N ASN A 38 11.48 13.23 -14.08
CA ASN A 38 11.22 14.62 -14.43
C ASN A 38 10.22 14.67 -15.60
N ILE A 39 8.97 15.04 -15.30
CA ILE A 39 7.85 15.02 -16.24
C ILE A 39 7.60 16.43 -16.76
N PRO A 40 7.92 16.75 -18.03
CA PRO A 40 7.49 18.00 -18.65
C PRO A 40 5.98 17.97 -18.91
N GLU A 41 5.22 18.78 -18.19
CA GLU A 41 3.77 18.90 -18.36
C GLU A 41 3.42 19.75 -19.58
N SER A 42 2.20 19.60 -20.10
CA SER A 42 1.77 20.34 -21.29
C SER A 42 1.73 21.86 -21.05
N LYS A 43 2.15 22.64 -22.06
CA LYS A 43 2.13 24.12 -22.00
C LYS A 43 0.75 24.70 -21.70
N ILE A 44 -0.32 24.05 -22.19
CA ILE A 44 -1.71 24.47 -21.95
C ILE A 44 -2.11 24.44 -20.46
N ILE A 45 -1.39 23.70 -19.63
CA ILE A 45 -1.57 23.65 -18.17
C ILE A 45 -0.43 24.32 -17.37
N GLY A 46 0.37 25.14 -18.05
CA GLY A 46 1.47 25.91 -17.45
C GLY A 46 2.86 25.46 -17.89
N GLY A 47 3.03 24.27 -18.45
CA GLY A 47 4.31 23.81 -19.01
C GLY A 47 5.42 23.52 -17.99
N ASN A 48 5.07 23.38 -16.71
CA ASN A 48 6.03 23.11 -15.65
C ASN A 48 6.62 21.71 -15.77
N THR A 49 7.88 21.54 -15.35
CA THR A 49 8.42 20.19 -15.12
C THR A 49 8.10 19.77 -13.70
N ARG A 50 7.44 18.62 -13.53
CA ARG A 50 7.08 18.07 -12.24
C ARG A 50 7.88 16.81 -11.95
N GLN A 51 8.41 16.69 -10.73
CA GLN A 51 9.05 15.47 -10.27
C GLN A 51 8.01 14.48 -9.75
N VAL A 52 8.12 13.24 -10.21
CA VAL A 52 7.41 12.09 -9.64
C VAL A 52 8.40 11.01 -9.22
N TYR A 53 8.09 10.25 -8.18
CA TYR A 53 9.01 9.27 -7.59
C TYR A 53 8.47 7.86 -7.62
N GLU A 54 9.32 6.88 -7.89
CA GLU A 54 8.96 5.46 -7.85
C GLU A 54 9.95 4.68 -6.98
N ILE A 55 9.47 3.67 -6.27
CA ILE A 55 10.30 2.82 -5.42
C ILE A 55 10.95 1.75 -6.30
N ALA A 56 12.24 1.89 -6.59
CA ALA A 56 13.02 1.06 -7.53
C ALA A 56 14.51 1.45 -7.42
N PRO A 57 15.45 0.79 -8.14
CA PRO A 57 16.85 1.23 -8.16
C PRO A 57 17.00 2.73 -8.42
N ASN A 58 18.02 3.36 -7.82
CA ASN A 58 18.28 4.77 -8.03
C ASN A 58 18.49 5.06 -9.52
N ALA A 59 17.65 5.92 -10.09
CA ALA A 59 17.75 6.38 -11.46
C ALA A 59 17.09 7.76 -11.63
N VAL A 60 17.47 8.47 -12.68
CA VAL A 60 16.80 9.71 -13.10
C VAL A 60 16.28 9.51 -14.52
N ILE A 61 14.99 9.72 -14.72
CA ILE A 61 14.32 9.57 -16.02
C ILE A 61 13.74 10.92 -16.44
N ASN A 62 14.16 11.44 -17.60
CA ASN A 62 13.66 12.68 -18.17
C ASN A 62 12.72 12.37 -19.34
N SER A 63 11.56 11.78 -19.05
CA SER A 63 10.63 11.28 -20.08
C SER A 63 9.20 11.28 -19.56
N THR A 64 8.23 11.45 -20.48
CA THR A 64 6.80 11.28 -20.22
C THR A 64 6.30 9.88 -20.54
N GLU A 65 7.21 8.97 -20.90
CA GLU A 65 6.90 7.57 -21.16
C GLU A 65 6.27 6.90 -19.94
N ALA A 66 5.41 5.92 -20.23
CA ALA A 66 4.76 5.11 -19.22
C ALA A 66 5.80 4.39 -18.37
N TYR A 67 5.67 4.52 -17.05
CA TYR A 67 6.55 3.80 -16.15
C TYR A 67 6.13 2.34 -15.98
N HIS A 68 7.13 1.49 -15.89
CA HIS A 68 7.02 0.09 -15.50
C HIS A 68 8.03 -0.19 -14.39
N ASN A 69 7.68 -1.03 -13.42
CA ASN A 69 8.56 -1.34 -12.30
C ASN A 69 9.93 -1.83 -12.79
N MET A 70 11.00 -1.23 -12.24
CA MET A 70 12.38 -1.52 -12.64
C MET A 70 13.12 -2.31 -11.55
N GLY A 71 14.18 -3.03 -11.95
CA GLY A 71 15.07 -3.72 -11.02
C GLY A 71 14.40 -4.76 -10.12
N GLY A 72 13.27 -5.33 -10.58
CA GLY A 72 12.46 -6.28 -9.83
C GLY A 72 11.73 -5.67 -8.63
N SER A 73 11.47 -4.35 -8.64
CA SER A 73 10.64 -3.74 -7.60
C SER A 73 9.20 -4.26 -7.67
N PRO A 74 8.61 -4.68 -6.54
CA PRO A 74 7.20 -5.07 -6.50
C PRO A 74 6.27 -3.88 -6.27
N TRP A 75 6.79 -2.67 -6.09
CA TRP A 75 6.04 -1.52 -5.62
C TRP A 75 5.49 -0.67 -6.75
N ALA A 76 4.21 -0.32 -6.61
CA ALA A 76 3.57 0.79 -7.27
C ALA A 76 3.35 1.94 -6.26
N THR A 77 3.21 3.14 -6.79
CA THR A 77 2.89 4.35 -6.01
C THR A 77 1.61 5.00 -6.54
N SER A 78 1.02 5.93 -5.78
CA SER A 78 -0.05 6.82 -6.28
C SER A 78 0.50 7.95 -7.15
N ASN A 79 1.80 7.99 -7.41
CA ASN A 79 2.38 8.86 -8.41
C ASN A 79 2.12 8.26 -9.79
N VAL A 80 1.60 9.09 -10.69
CA VAL A 80 1.24 8.65 -12.04
C VAL A 80 1.40 9.78 -13.03
N VAL A 81 1.72 9.42 -14.28
CA VAL A 81 1.60 10.31 -15.43
C VAL A 81 0.26 10.07 -16.11
N ALA A 82 -0.53 11.14 -16.24
CA ALA A 82 -1.74 11.16 -17.05
C ALA A 82 -1.46 11.77 -18.42
N ASN A 83 -2.06 11.20 -19.47
CA ASN A 83 -2.10 11.76 -20.81
C ASN A 83 -3.53 11.64 -21.34
N VAL A 84 -4.28 12.71 -21.17
CA VAL A 84 -5.69 12.80 -21.56
C VAL A 84 -5.79 13.70 -22.78
N MET A 85 -6.15 13.14 -23.93
CA MET A 85 -6.26 13.88 -25.19
C MET A 85 -4.99 14.69 -25.55
N GLY A 86 -3.80 14.15 -25.25
CA GLY A 86 -2.52 14.82 -25.52
C GLY A 86 -2.07 15.80 -24.43
N ILE A 87 -2.87 16.00 -23.37
CA ILE A 87 -2.52 16.83 -22.22
C ILE A 87 -1.82 15.95 -21.17
N VAL A 88 -0.51 16.17 -21.01
CA VAL A 88 0.34 15.49 -20.03
C VAL A 88 0.32 16.23 -18.70
N LYS A 89 0.00 15.52 -17.62
CA LYS A 89 0.03 15.99 -16.23
C LYS A 89 0.59 14.89 -15.34
N ALA A 90 1.49 15.25 -14.43
CA ALA A 90 1.98 14.35 -13.38
C ALA A 90 1.21 14.56 -12.08
N SER A 91 0.95 13.50 -11.34
CA SER A 91 0.44 13.53 -9.97
C SER A 91 1.56 13.04 -9.05
N ASN A 92 1.83 13.78 -7.95
CA ASN A 92 2.84 13.35 -6.98
C ASN A 92 2.35 13.51 -5.54
N THR A 93 2.21 12.39 -4.86
CA THR A 93 1.77 12.28 -3.45
C THR A 93 2.64 11.35 -2.62
N VAL A 94 3.62 10.68 -3.25
CA VAL A 94 4.63 9.83 -2.62
C VAL A 94 6.01 10.40 -2.87
N PHE A 95 6.85 10.45 -1.83
CA PHE A 95 8.16 11.09 -1.88
C PHE A 95 9.20 10.26 -1.11
N PRO A 96 10.48 10.25 -1.53
CA PRO A 96 11.57 10.03 -0.60
C PRO A 96 11.61 11.18 0.42
N ASP A 97 11.81 10.87 1.69
CA ASP A 97 12.08 11.87 2.73
C ASP A 97 13.20 11.39 3.66
N LYS A 98 13.82 12.30 4.41
CA LYS A 98 14.90 11.93 5.34
C LYS A 98 14.35 11.15 6.53
N ASN A 99 14.97 10.02 6.84
CA ASN A 99 14.70 9.33 8.10
C ASN A 99 15.58 9.96 9.20
N PRO A 100 15.01 10.41 10.35
CA PRO A 100 15.78 10.95 11.47
C PRO A 100 16.83 9.99 12.04
N ALA A 101 16.66 8.68 11.86
CA ALA A 101 17.64 7.66 12.25
C ALA A 101 18.81 7.50 11.25
N GLY A 102 18.81 8.28 10.16
CA GLY A 102 19.74 8.17 9.03
C GLY A 102 19.09 7.50 7.81
N GLY A 103 19.57 7.84 6.61
CA GLY A 103 19.00 7.30 5.36
C GLY A 103 17.72 7.99 4.91
N ARG A 104 16.88 7.26 4.18
CA ARG A 104 15.63 7.72 3.57
C ARG A 104 14.46 6.83 3.99
N CYS A 105 13.27 7.42 4.04
CA CYS A 105 12.01 6.72 4.25
C CYS A 105 11.01 7.11 3.16
N CYS A 106 9.85 6.45 3.13
CA CYS A 106 8.75 6.80 2.24
C CYS A 106 7.77 7.75 2.93
N LYS A 107 7.52 8.91 2.32
CA LYS A 107 6.51 9.88 2.75
C LYS A 107 5.30 9.83 1.84
N LEU A 108 4.15 9.53 2.44
CA LEU A 108 2.84 9.49 1.79
C LEU A 108 2.03 10.70 2.27
N CYS A 109 1.63 11.59 1.36
CA CYS A 109 0.91 12.80 1.71
C CYS A 109 -0.40 12.91 0.95
N THR A 110 -1.49 13.19 1.68
CA THR A 110 -2.79 13.51 1.07
C THR A 110 -2.77 14.94 0.57
N MET A 111 -2.86 15.14 -0.74
CA MET A 111 -2.69 16.43 -1.39
C MET A 111 -3.87 16.76 -2.30
N ILE A 112 -4.06 18.06 -2.55
CA ILE A 112 -4.94 18.54 -3.61
C ILE A 112 -4.10 18.76 -4.85
N GLU A 113 -4.34 17.96 -5.88
CA GLU A 113 -3.79 18.15 -7.21
C GLU A 113 -4.61 19.20 -7.95
N GLU A 114 -3.95 20.29 -8.36
CA GLU A 114 -4.57 21.35 -9.15
C GLU A 114 -4.14 21.26 -10.61
N VAL A 115 -5.12 21.38 -11.51
CA VAL A 115 -4.89 21.54 -12.95
C VAL A 115 -5.56 22.84 -13.39
N LYS A 116 -4.77 23.78 -13.91
CA LYS A 116 -5.25 25.04 -14.46
C LYS A 116 -5.05 25.05 -15.97
N VAL A 117 -6.13 24.96 -16.74
CA VAL A 117 -6.05 25.04 -18.22
C VAL A 117 -6.14 26.50 -18.64
N LEU A 118 -5.00 27.09 -19.04
CA LEU A 118 -4.87 28.50 -19.50
C LEU A 118 -5.75 29.52 -18.73
N GLY A 119 -5.87 29.36 -17.40
CA GLY A 119 -6.66 30.25 -16.54
C GLY A 119 -8.19 30.11 -16.61
N MET A 120 -8.73 29.26 -17.49
CA MET A 120 -10.18 29.13 -17.72
C MET A 120 -10.83 28.05 -16.85
N VAL A 121 -10.12 26.95 -16.58
CA VAL A 121 -10.66 25.80 -15.83
C VAL A 121 -9.69 25.45 -14.71
N ASN A 122 -10.17 25.48 -13.46
CA ASN A 122 -9.43 25.03 -12.28
C ASN A 122 -10.05 23.73 -11.76
N LEU A 123 -9.34 22.62 -11.95
CA LEU A 123 -9.73 21.32 -11.43
C LEU A 123 -8.92 21.01 -10.17
N LYS A 124 -9.60 20.65 -9.09
CA LYS A 124 -9.02 20.21 -7.83
C LYS A 124 -9.40 18.77 -7.58
N VAL A 125 -8.40 17.91 -7.50
CA VAL A 125 -8.59 16.48 -7.21
C VAL A 125 -7.82 16.15 -5.95
N LEU A 126 -8.50 15.61 -4.93
CA LEU A 126 -7.81 15.14 -3.74
C LEU A 126 -7.23 13.74 -4.02
N VAL A 127 -5.96 13.55 -3.70
CA VAL A 127 -5.24 12.30 -3.89
C VAL A 127 -4.52 11.96 -2.59
N ALA A 128 -4.77 10.76 -2.05
CA ALA A 128 -4.01 10.21 -0.94
C ALA A 128 -2.69 9.61 -1.44
N GLY A 129 -1.59 9.91 -0.75
CA GLY A 129 -0.31 9.24 -0.98
C GLY A 129 -0.43 7.77 -0.62
N SER A 130 -0.11 6.88 -1.54
CA SER A 130 -0.25 5.45 -1.35
C SER A 130 0.87 4.69 -2.04
N ILE A 131 1.37 3.65 -1.37
CA ILE A 131 2.23 2.63 -1.97
C ILE A 131 1.58 1.27 -1.83
N TYR A 132 1.80 0.39 -2.80
CA TYR A 132 1.23 -0.94 -2.77
C TYR A 132 2.02 -1.93 -3.63
N LEU A 133 1.87 -3.21 -3.34
CA LEU A 133 2.43 -4.26 -4.21
C LEU A 133 1.58 -4.39 -5.46
N GLY A 134 2.21 -4.29 -6.63
CA GLY A 134 1.55 -4.28 -7.92
C GLY A 134 2.19 -3.32 -8.91
N TYR A 135 1.40 -2.79 -9.85
CA TYR A 135 1.87 -1.82 -10.85
C TYR A 135 0.73 -0.91 -11.36
N ASN A 136 1.09 0.29 -11.80
CA ASN A 136 0.19 1.20 -12.51
C ASN A 136 0.16 0.91 -14.01
N ILE A 137 -0.99 1.17 -14.64
CA ILE A 137 -1.16 1.15 -16.09
C ILE A 137 -1.09 2.59 -16.58
N GLU A 138 0.14 3.00 -16.87
CA GLU A 138 0.41 4.33 -17.41
C GLU A 138 0.39 4.36 -18.95
N PRO A 139 0.14 5.54 -19.55
CA PRO A 139 -0.32 6.75 -18.88
C PRO A 139 -1.82 6.67 -18.56
N ILE A 140 -2.24 7.35 -17.49
CA ILE A 140 -3.65 7.44 -17.13
C ILE A 140 -4.41 8.23 -18.21
N ARG A 141 -5.39 7.59 -18.85
CA ARG A 141 -6.15 8.17 -19.99
C ARG A 141 -7.44 8.88 -19.60
N ASN A 142 -7.95 8.65 -18.39
CA ASN A 142 -9.15 9.29 -17.84
C ASN A 142 -9.21 9.09 -16.30
N THR A 143 -10.16 9.72 -15.61
CA THR A 143 -10.31 9.65 -14.14
C THR A 143 -11.38 8.65 -13.67
N SER A 144 -12.16 8.06 -14.58
CA SER A 144 -13.25 7.12 -14.26
C SER A 144 -12.72 5.75 -13.84
N SER A 145 -13.25 5.10 -12.80
CA SER A 145 -12.79 3.78 -12.34
C SER A 145 -11.28 3.72 -12.06
N PRO A 146 -10.76 4.51 -11.09
CA PRO A 146 -9.31 4.59 -10.82
C PRO A 146 -8.66 3.23 -10.55
N TYR A 147 -9.36 2.32 -9.87
CA TYR A 147 -8.85 0.98 -9.55
C TYR A 147 -8.63 0.09 -10.79
N SER A 148 -9.24 0.37 -11.94
CA SER A 148 -8.99 -0.40 -13.17
C SER A 148 -7.67 -0.05 -13.87
N LYS A 149 -6.99 1.02 -13.42
CA LYS A 149 -5.67 1.44 -13.93
C LYS A 149 -4.51 0.95 -13.06
N MET A 150 -4.78 0.09 -12.08
CA MET A 150 -3.75 -0.49 -11.23
C MET A 150 -4.00 -1.99 -11.08
N GLU A 151 -2.93 -2.75 -11.14
CA GLU A 151 -2.94 -4.13 -10.67
C GLU A 151 -2.52 -4.15 -9.21
N MET A 152 -3.25 -4.89 -8.37
CA MET A 152 -2.95 -4.99 -6.94
C MET A 152 -2.69 -6.42 -6.50
N GLY A 153 -1.57 -6.58 -5.80
CA GLY A 153 -1.04 -7.84 -5.31
C GLY A 153 0.03 -8.43 -6.23
N ILE A 154 0.86 -9.29 -5.66
CA ILE A 154 1.92 -10.04 -6.35
C ILE A 154 1.76 -11.54 -6.07
N PRO A 155 2.26 -12.43 -6.95
CA PRO A 155 2.34 -13.86 -6.66
C PRO A 155 3.09 -14.13 -5.36
N PHE A 156 2.50 -14.96 -4.48
CA PHE A 156 3.06 -15.24 -3.17
C PHE A 156 2.42 -16.48 -2.54
N THR A 157 3.24 -17.36 -1.96
CA THR A 157 2.81 -18.62 -1.31
C THR A 157 3.24 -18.72 0.15
N GLY A 158 3.90 -17.70 0.69
CA GLY A 158 4.31 -17.66 2.09
C GLY A 158 3.12 -17.45 3.04
N ARG A 159 3.36 -17.69 4.33
CA ARG A 159 2.37 -17.52 5.40
C ARG A 159 2.97 -16.73 6.58
N PRO A 160 3.17 -15.41 6.43
CA PRO A 160 3.70 -14.58 7.51
C PRO A 160 2.70 -14.46 8.66
N LYS A 161 3.21 -14.34 9.89
CA LYS A 161 2.45 -14.04 11.10
C LYS A 161 2.16 -12.54 11.25
N ALA A 162 3.00 -11.68 10.67
CA ALA A 162 2.82 -10.23 10.71
C ALA A 162 3.47 -9.53 9.51
N LEU A 163 2.98 -8.33 9.21
CA LEU A 163 3.71 -7.32 8.45
C LEU A 163 4.38 -6.37 9.45
N ARG A 164 5.71 -6.29 9.42
CA ARG A 164 6.49 -5.38 10.27
C ARG A 164 6.84 -4.12 9.50
N TYR A 165 6.76 -2.96 10.16
CA TYR A 165 7.21 -1.68 9.61
C TYR A 165 7.47 -0.64 10.70
N ASP A 166 8.25 0.37 10.36
CA ASP A 166 8.36 1.61 11.12
C ASP A 166 7.40 2.64 10.54
N TYR A 167 6.76 3.46 11.37
CA TYR A 167 5.92 4.53 10.85
C TYR A 167 5.86 5.77 11.74
N ARG A 168 5.48 6.89 11.15
CA ARG A 168 5.05 8.11 11.84
C ARG A 168 3.84 8.66 11.12
N LEU A 169 2.84 9.10 11.87
CA LEU A 169 1.65 9.75 11.32
C LEU A 169 1.54 11.18 11.84
N GLU A 170 1.27 12.10 10.92
CA GLU A 170 0.88 13.47 11.24
C GLU A 170 -0.46 13.79 10.59
N ILE A 171 -1.45 14.07 11.44
CA ILE A 171 -2.76 14.59 11.04
C ILE A 171 -2.77 16.08 11.35
N PRO A 172 -2.99 16.95 10.34
CA PRO A 172 -2.98 18.39 10.55
C PRO A 172 -4.17 18.83 11.42
N LYS A 173 -3.88 19.66 12.43
CA LYS A 173 -4.89 20.16 13.37
C LYS A 173 -5.83 21.16 12.67
N GLY A 174 -7.12 21.03 12.93
CA GLY A 174 -8.14 21.96 12.42
C GLY A 174 -8.43 21.85 10.92
N VAL A 175 -7.82 20.88 10.21
CA VAL A 175 -8.09 20.66 8.79
C VAL A 175 -9.23 19.66 8.63
N GLN A 176 -10.24 20.05 7.85
CA GLN A 176 -11.42 19.22 7.61
C GLN A 176 -11.14 18.17 6.54
N ARG A 177 -11.78 17.00 6.68
CA ARG A 177 -11.90 16.02 5.60
C ARG A 177 -12.73 16.62 4.46
N ILE A 178 -12.31 16.44 3.22
CA ILE A 178 -13.02 16.95 2.05
C ILE A 178 -13.17 15.88 0.98
N ARG A 179 -14.07 16.13 0.02
CA ARG A 179 -14.14 15.48 -1.28
C ARG A 179 -13.81 16.48 -2.38
N ALA A 180 -12.88 16.18 -3.27
CA ALA A 180 -12.56 17.03 -4.41
C ALA A 180 -12.35 16.19 -5.68
N THR A 181 -13.26 16.33 -6.65
CA THR A 181 -13.34 15.49 -7.87
C THR A 181 -13.17 16.29 -9.16
N GLY A 182 -12.64 17.51 -9.10
CA GLY A 182 -12.51 18.42 -10.24
C GLY A 182 -13.06 19.81 -9.92
N THR A 183 -14.24 20.15 -10.45
CA THR A 183 -14.76 21.53 -10.42
C THR A 183 -15.28 22.01 -9.07
N SER A 184 -15.46 21.12 -8.09
CA SER A 184 -15.89 21.49 -6.75
C SER A 184 -15.19 20.67 -5.67
N SER A 185 -15.02 21.31 -4.52
CA SER A 185 -14.62 20.66 -3.27
C SER A 185 -15.75 20.78 -2.26
N LYS A 186 -16.06 19.70 -1.55
CA LYS A 186 -17.09 19.68 -0.51
C LYS A 186 -16.50 19.19 0.81
N PRO A 187 -16.79 19.86 1.93
CA PRO A 187 -16.43 19.34 3.24
C PRO A 187 -17.20 18.06 3.55
N LEU A 188 -16.56 17.15 4.26
CA LEU A 188 -17.14 15.90 4.73
C LEU A 188 -17.11 15.87 6.26
N PRO A 189 -18.12 15.25 6.90
CA PRO A 189 -18.09 15.02 8.34
C PRO A 189 -17.04 13.97 8.72
N GLY A 190 -16.63 14.01 9.99
CA GLY A 190 -15.71 13.03 10.58
C GLY A 190 -14.24 13.25 10.21
N ALA A 191 -13.40 12.33 10.68
CA ALA A 191 -11.97 12.30 10.42
C ALA A 191 -11.64 11.23 9.37
N ASP A 192 -10.64 11.51 8.54
CA ASP A 192 -10.00 10.50 7.71
C ASP A 192 -9.01 9.66 8.54
N ASN A 193 -8.54 8.55 7.99
CA ASN A 193 -7.54 7.69 8.63
C ASN A 193 -6.46 7.33 7.62
N ALA A 194 -5.20 7.31 8.05
CA ALA A 194 -4.19 6.57 7.32
C ALA A 194 -4.46 5.06 7.49
N GLU A 195 -4.01 4.24 6.55
CA GLU A 195 -4.29 2.81 6.53
C GLU A 195 -3.08 2.02 6.07
N VAL A 196 -2.78 0.93 6.78
CA VAL A 196 -1.81 -0.09 6.36
C VAL A 196 -2.50 -1.44 6.39
N TYR A 197 -2.27 -2.26 5.37
CA TYR A 197 -2.75 -3.64 5.37
C TYR A 197 -1.80 -4.62 4.71
N ILE A 198 -1.97 -5.87 5.11
CA ILE A 198 -1.51 -7.09 4.46
C ILE A 198 -2.71 -8.02 4.27
N LEU A 199 -3.02 -8.37 3.01
CA LEU A 199 -4.08 -9.31 2.67
C LEU A 199 -3.50 -10.47 1.89
N LEU A 200 -3.85 -11.69 2.31
CA LEU A 200 -3.46 -12.93 1.64
C LEU A 200 -4.68 -13.48 0.93
N GLN A 201 -4.55 -13.74 -0.38
CA GLN A 201 -5.65 -14.22 -1.22
C GLN A 201 -5.28 -15.52 -1.92
N ARG A 202 -6.25 -16.43 -2.02
CA ARG A 202 -6.21 -17.52 -2.99
C ARG A 202 -7.10 -17.14 -4.17
N ARG A 203 -6.47 -16.82 -5.31
CA ARG A 203 -7.14 -16.38 -6.54
C ARG A 203 -7.31 -17.54 -7.51
N TRP A 204 -8.35 -17.48 -8.32
CA TRP A 204 -8.55 -18.34 -9.48
C TRP A 204 -9.28 -17.58 -10.59
N GLU A 205 -9.15 -18.07 -11.81
CA GLU A 205 -9.81 -17.53 -13.00
C GLU A 205 -10.84 -18.54 -13.52
N ASP A 206 -12.00 -18.07 -13.93
CA ASP A 206 -12.98 -18.91 -14.64
C ASP A 206 -12.72 -18.96 -16.16
N ALA A 207 -13.50 -19.75 -16.90
CA ALA A 207 -13.33 -19.89 -18.36
C ALA A 207 -13.54 -18.57 -19.14
N ASP A 208 -14.36 -17.66 -18.60
CA ASP A 208 -14.65 -16.37 -19.20
C ASP A 208 -13.52 -15.35 -18.97
N GLY A 209 -12.65 -15.62 -18.00
CA GLY A 209 -11.54 -14.78 -17.62
C GLY A 209 -11.88 -13.80 -16.48
N ASN A 210 -12.92 -14.08 -15.70
CA ASN A 210 -13.19 -13.38 -14.45
C ASN A 210 -12.25 -13.90 -13.36
N ILE A 211 -11.71 -13.00 -12.54
CA ILE A 211 -10.86 -13.37 -11.41
C ILE A 211 -11.68 -13.34 -10.13
N TYR A 212 -11.58 -14.42 -9.37
CA TYR A 212 -12.18 -14.57 -8.05
C TYR A 212 -11.09 -14.78 -7.00
N ALA A 213 -11.43 -14.49 -5.75
CA ALA A 213 -10.56 -14.71 -4.62
C ALA A 213 -11.32 -15.17 -3.39
N LYS A 214 -10.68 -16.01 -2.57
CA LYS A 214 -11.02 -16.15 -1.15
C LYS A 214 -9.92 -15.50 -0.31
N ARG A 215 -10.32 -14.83 0.77
CA ARG A 215 -9.39 -14.23 1.74
C ARG A 215 -8.85 -15.31 2.66
N VAL A 216 -7.54 -15.53 2.60
CA VAL A 216 -6.82 -16.53 3.42
C VAL A 216 -6.37 -15.92 4.75
N GLY A 217 -5.89 -14.67 4.72
CA GLY A 217 -5.38 -13.99 5.91
C GLY A 217 -5.51 -12.48 5.83
N THR A 218 -5.72 -11.85 6.98
CA THR A 218 -6.01 -10.42 7.11
C THR A 218 -5.19 -9.80 8.23
N GLY A 219 -4.37 -8.81 7.88
CA GLY A 219 -3.87 -7.79 8.81
C GLY A 219 -4.24 -6.43 8.22
N ARG A 220 -4.98 -5.60 8.94
CA ARG A 220 -5.40 -4.28 8.46
C ARG A 220 -5.61 -3.35 9.63
N GLU A 221 -5.01 -2.17 9.59
CA GLU A 221 -5.10 -1.18 10.64
C GLU A 221 -5.37 0.21 10.06
N ARG A 222 -6.20 0.98 10.78
CA ARG A 222 -6.47 2.38 10.49
C ARG A 222 -5.97 3.26 11.62
N TYR A 223 -5.25 4.32 11.26
CA TYR A 223 -4.64 5.25 12.18
C TYR A 223 -5.37 6.59 12.16
N SER A 224 -5.99 6.94 13.28
CA SER A 224 -6.83 8.12 13.45
C SER A 224 -6.19 9.24 14.28
N ARG A 225 -4.94 9.05 14.72
CA ARG A 225 -4.24 9.98 15.60
C ARG A 225 -2.79 10.12 15.19
N SER A 226 -2.27 11.35 15.24
CA SER A 226 -0.84 11.60 15.07
C SER A 226 -0.04 10.81 16.11
N THR A 227 1.12 10.31 15.70
CA THR A 227 2.07 9.68 16.61
C THR A 227 2.94 10.75 17.28
N SER A 228 3.50 10.46 18.46
CA SER A 228 4.44 11.36 19.16
C SER A 228 5.87 11.34 18.58
N GLY A 229 6.06 10.64 17.47
CA GLY A 229 7.36 10.35 16.87
C GLY A 229 7.26 9.11 15.98
N TRP A 230 8.40 8.51 15.67
CA TRP A 230 8.45 7.22 15.00
C TRP A 230 8.03 6.10 15.96
N VAL A 231 7.17 5.22 15.47
CA VAL A 231 6.86 3.94 16.08
C VAL A 231 7.70 2.91 15.33
N SER A 232 8.67 2.33 16.01
CA SER A 232 9.59 1.35 15.42
C SER A 232 9.09 -0.08 15.57
N ARG A 233 9.30 -0.89 14.55
CA ARG A 233 9.03 -2.34 14.50
C ARG A 233 7.59 -2.68 14.90
N HIS A 234 6.64 -1.90 14.41
CA HIS A 234 5.23 -2.19 14.57
C HIS A 234 4.89 -3.47 13.83
N ASP A 235 4.41 -4.48 14.56
CA ASP A 235 3.93 -5.74 13.99
C ASP A 235 2.42 -5.66 13.80
N LEU A 236 1.98 -5.59 12.54
CA LEU A 236 0.58 -5.76 12.17
C LEU A 236 0.29 -7.27 12.02
N PRO A 237 -0.41 -7.91 12.98
CA PRO A 237 -0.66 -9.34 12.94
C PRO A 237 -1.53 -9.75 11.75
N VAL A 238 -1.25 -10.92 11.19
CA VAL A 238 -2.05 -11.58 10.17
C VAL A 238 -2.90 -12.66 10.84
N TYR A 239 -4.22 -12.46 10.79
CA TYR A 239 -5.18 -13.46 11.24
C TYR A 239 -5.65 -14.30 10.06
N TYR A 240 -5.52 -15.62 10.17
CA TYR A 240 -5.88 -16.57 9.11
C TYR A 240 -7.33 -17.05 9.28
N GLY A 241 -8.02 -17.21 8.16
CA GLY A 241 -9.44 -17.61 8.11
C GLY A 241 -10.40 -16.41 8.15
N ASP A 242 -11.59 -16.65 8.71
CA ASP A 242 -12.67 -15.66 8.77
C ASP A 242 -12.42 -14.61 9.87
N MET A 243 -11.89 -13.45 9.46
CA MET A 243 -11.60 -12.34 10.36
C MET A 243 -12.87 -11.75 11.01
N SER A 244 -14.06 -11.93 10.43
CA SER A 244 -15.32 -11.41 11.00
C SER A 244 -15.73 -12.08 12.30
N THR A 245 -15.19 -13.27 12.57
CA THR A 245 -15.41 -14.01 13.82
C THR A 245 -14.40 -13.66 14.92
N HIS A 246 -13.34 -12.91 14.59
CA HIS A 246 -12.30 -12.56 15.54
C HIS A 246 -12.73 -11.42 16.47
N LYS A 247 -12.38 -11.49 17.75
CA LYS A 247 -12.78 -10.48 18.77
C LYS A 247 -12.37 -9.04 18.44
N ASP A 248 -11.26 -8.88 17.70
CA ASP A 248 -10.70 -7.58 17.32
C ASP A 248 -11.21 -7.08 15.96
N TYR A 249 -12.19 -7.76 15.37
CA TYR A 249 -12.79 -7.38 14.09
C TYR A 249 -13.30 -5.94 14.12
N LYS A 250 -13.07 -5.26 13.00
CA LYS A 250 -13.65 -3.97 12.64
C LYS A 250 -14.21 -4.10 11.23
N ASP A 251 -15.28 -3.39 10.92
CA ASP A 251 -15.96 -3.50 9.60
C ASP A 251 -15.01 -3.29 8.42
N TYR A 252 -14.00 -2.44 8.57
CA TYR A 252 -13.01 -2.20 7.53
C TYR A 252 -12.08 -3.40 7.28
N MET A 253 -12.00 -4.38 8.19
CA MET A 253 -11.20 -5.60 8.02
C MET A 253 -11.92 -6.67 7.18
N GLY A 254 -13.19 -6.47 6.84
CA GLY A 254 -13.98 -7.41 6.05
C GLY A 254 -13.46 -7.66 4.63
N LEU A 255 -14.19 -8.50 3.91
CA LEU A 255 -13.96 -8.74 2.48
C LEU A 255 -14.07 -7.44 1.69
N ILE A 256 -13.27 -7.30 0.64
CA ILE A 256 -13.33 -6.21 -0.32
C ILE A 256 -14.62 -6.39 -1.13
N PRO A 257 -15.59 -5.47 -1.02
CA PRO A 257 -16.85 -5.61 -1.75
C PRO A 257 -16.62 -5.44 -3.24
N ALA A 258 -17.44 -6.08 -4.06
CA ALA A 258 -17.34 -6.04 -5.53
C ALA A 258 -17.31 -4.61 -6.12
N SER A 259 -18.01 -3.66 -5.49
CA SER A 259 -18.02 -2.25 -5.88
C SER A 259 -16.68 -1.52 -5.67
N ARG A 260 -15.75 -2.13 -4.93
CA ARG A 260 -14.41 -1.60 -4.60
C ARG A 260 -13.31 -2.62 -4.91
N SER A 261 -13.60 -3.63 -5.73
CA SER A 261 -12.60 -4.61 -6.14
C SER A 261 -11.38 -3.93 -6.77
N TYR A 262 -10.21 -4.33 -6.30
CA TYR A 262 -8.97 -4.10 -7.01
C TYR A 262 -8.91 -4.97 -8.27
N TYR A 263 -8.05 -4.62 -9.21
CA TYR A 263 -7.96 -5.30 -10.49
C TYR A 263 -6.68 -6.13 -10.60
N ALA A 264 -6.72 -7.10 -11.51
CA ALA A 264 -5.55 -7.84 -11.95
C ALA A 264 -5.72 -8.20 -13.44
N LYS A 265 -4.60 -8.42 -14.11
CA LYS A 265 -4.59 -8.92 -15.48
C LYS A 265 -4.92 -10.41 -15.50
N ASN A 266 -5.94 -10.78 -16.26
CA ASN A 266 -6.31 -12.18 -16.47
C ASN A 266 -5.42 -12.85 -17.53
N SER A 267 -5.61 -14.16 -17.73
CA SER A 267 -4.88 -14.96 -18.72
C SER A 267 -5.03 -14.45 -20.16
N LYS A 268 -6.09 -13.66 -20.44
CA LYS A 268 -6.39 -13.03 -21.74
C LYS A 268 -5.81 -11.62 -21.87
N GLY A 269 -4.98 -11.17 -20.93
CA GLY A 269 -4.32 -9.86 -20.95
C GLY A 269 -5.23 -8.68 -20.58
N LYS A 270 -6.45 -8.94 -20.09
CA LYS A 270 -7.44 -7.90 -19.73
C LYS A 270 -7.40 -7.61 -18.24
N MET A 271 -7.49 -6.34 -17.87
CA MET A 271 -7.71 -5.94 -16.49
C MET A 271 -9.15 -6.22 -16.10
N VAL A 272 -9.34 -7.07 -15.09
CA VAL A 272 -10.66 -7.41 -14.55
C VAL A 272 -10.64 -7.27 -13.02
N PRO A 273 -11.80 -6.96 -12.40
CA PRO A 273 -11.88 -6.89 -10.95
C PRO A 273 -11.64 -8.27 -10.34
N VAL A 274 -10.87 -8.31 -9.26
CA VAL A 274 -10.72 -9.48 -8.38
C VAL A 274 -11.90 -9.51 -7.43
N LYS A 275 -12.80 -10.46 -7.63
CA LYS A 275 -14.03 -10.62 -6.84
C LYS A 275 -13.72 -11.44 -5.60
N GLU A 276 -13.61 -10.82 -4.42
CA GLU A 276 -13.56 -11.57 -3.16
C GLU A 276 -14.95 -12.15 -2.85
N VAL A 277 -15.06 -13.48 -2.85
CA VAL A 277 -16.35 -14.20 -2.71
C VAL A 277 -16.49 -14.96 -1.39
N GLY A 278 -15.53 -14.84 -0.50
CA GLY A 278 -15.59 -15.48 0.81
C GLY A 278 -14.26 -15.51 1.54
N TRP A 279 -14.31 -16.00 2.77
CA TRP A 279 -13.14 -16.40 3.54
C TRP A 279 -12.70 -17.80 3.13
N ASP A 280 -11.40 -18.07 3.24
CA ASP A 280 -10.81 -19.38 3.01
C ASP A 280 -10.58 -20.13 4.32
N SER A 281 -10.15 -21.40 4.22
CA SER A 281 -9.63 -22.14 5.36
C SER A 281 -8.44 -21.38 5.98
N PRO A 282 -8.31 -21.32 7.32
CA PRO A 282 -7.12 -20.76 7.96
C PRO A 282 -5.84 -21.45 7.51
N ASP A 283 -5.89 -22.72 7.09
CA ASP A 283 -4.73 -23.50 6.62
C ASP A 283 -4.48 -23.39 5.11
N ALA A 284 -5.34 -22.68 4.36
CA ALA A 284 -5.20 -22.55 2.91
C ALA A 284 -3.87 -21.87 2.54
N THR A 285 -3.18 -22.37 1.53
CA THR A 285 -1.98 -21.69 1.02
C THR A 285 -2.40 -20.52 0.12
N PRO A 286 -1.94 -19.28 0.38
CA PRO A 286 -2.26 -18.17 -0.49
C PRO A 286 -1.56 -18.31 -1.84
N THR A 287 -2.07 -17.57 -2.81
CA THR A 287 -1.48 -17.43 -4.15
C THR A 287 -0.99 -16.01 -4.40
N HIS A 288 -1.51 -15.04 -3.64
CA HIS A 288 -1.24 -13.63 -3.82
C HIS A 288 -1.10 -12.92 -2.47
N LEU A 289 -0.16 -11.98 -2.41
CA LEU A 289 0.07 -11.05 -1.31
C LEU A 289 -0.28 -9.64 -1.77
N LEU A 290 -1.12 -8.95 -1.00
CA LEU A 290 -1.38 -7.53 -1.16
C LEU A 290 -0.84 -6.83 0.08
N VAL A 291 0.00 -5.82 -0.11
CA VAL A 291 0.40 -4.88 0.93
C VAL A 291 0.10 -3.48 0.41
N MET A 292 -0.43 -2.62 1.28
CA MET A 292 -0.65 -1.20 1.01
C MET A 292 -0.34 -0.39 2.25
N ALA A 293 0.25 0.78 2.06
CA ALA A 293 0.26 1.87 3.02
C ALA A 293 -0.30 3.12 2.35
N SER A 294 -1.18 3.85 3.02
CA SER A 294 -1.84 5.04 2.47
C SER A 294 -2.08 6.11 3.54
N SER A 295 -1.95 7.38 3.15
CA SER A 295 -2.28 8.55 3.97
C SER A 295 -3.78 8.90 3.97
N GLY A 296 -4.65 7.99 3.50
CA GLY A 296 -6.10 8.13 3.54
C GLY A 296 -6.79 6.77 3.39
N CYS A 297 -8.09 6.69 3.76
CA CYS A 297 -8.79 5.41 3.81
C CYS A 297 -9.82 5.21 2.68
N GLY A 298 -9.38 4.58 1.58
CA GLY A 298 -10.17 3.72 0.68
C GLY A 298 -11.32 4.34 -0.15
N VAL A 299 -11.58 5.65 -0.03
CA VAL A 299 -12.54 6.34 -0.89
C VAL A 299 -11.78 7.32 -1.78
N ALA A 300 -11.79 7.04 -3.08
CA ALA A 300 -11.15 7.91 -4.07
C ALA A 300 -11.68 9.34 -3.94
N TYR A 301 -10.77 10.32 -4.04
CA TYR A 301 -11.08 11.74 -4.01
C TYR A 301 -11.57 12.30 -2.68
N GLU A 302 -11.55 11.50 -1.60
CA GLU A 302 -11.91 11.91 -0.26
C GLU A 302 -10.72 11.76 0.69
N GLY A 303 -10.52 12.74 1.58
CA GLY A 303 -9.50 12.64 2.61
C GLY A 303 -9.21 13.96 3.31
N THR A 304 -8.22 13.96 4.21
CA THR A 304 -7.77 15.18 4.93
C THR A 304 -6.49 15.72 4.27
N PRO A 305 -6.55 16.88 3.58
CA PRO A 305 -5.36 17.49 2.99
C PRO A 305 -4.26 17.71 4.03
N GLY A 306 -3.02 17.36 3.69
CA GLY A 306 -1.86 17.47 4.58
C GLY A 306 -1.67 16.29 5.54
N MET A 307 -2.61 15.32 5.60
CA MET A 307 -2.35 14.07 6.33
C MET A 307 -1.11 13.40 5.74
N THR A 308 -0.12 13.13 6.58
CA THR A 308 1.17 12.59 6.16
C THR A 308 1.52 11.33 6.96
N LEU A 309 1.66 10.21 6.26
CA LEU A 309 2.19 8.96 6.79
C LEU A 309 3.61 8.78 6.28
N TRP A 310 4.59 8.77 7.18
CA TRP A 310 5.93 8.25 6.87
C TRP A 310 5.97 6.78 7.24
N ILE A 311 6.56 5.96 6.37
CA ILE A 311 6.71 4.53 6.57
C ILE A 311 8.10 4.08 6.14
N ASP A 312 8.65 3.10 6.86
CA ASP A 312 9.97 2.53 6.59
C ASP A 312 10.04 1.04 6.95
N ASN A 313 11.08 0.37 6.43
CA ASN A 313 11.46 -1.01 6.77
C ASN A 313 10.28 -2.01 6.73
N ILE A 314 9.60 -2.14 5.59
CA ILE A 314 8.50 -3.09 5.43
C ILE A 314 9.01 -4.53 5.23
N GLU A 315 8.65 -5.40 6.16
CA GLU A 315 9.15 -6.78 6.25
C GLU A 315 8.03 -7.79 6.57
N LEU A 316 8.22 -9.03 6.15
CA LEU A 316 7.35 -10.17 6.50
C LEU A 316 7.95 -10.97 7.65
N VAL A 317 7.16 -11.26 8.67
CA VAL A 317 7.58 -11.97 9.88
C VAL A 317 6.96 -13.37 9.92
N TYR A 318 7.75 -14.43 10.17
CA TYR A 318 7.30 -15.83 10.23
C TYR A 318 7.61 -16.51 11.58
#